data_AF-C7MYX8-F1
#
_entry.id   AF-C7MYX8-F1
#
_cell.length_a   1.000
_cell.length_b   1.000
_cell.length_c   1.000
_cell.angle_alpha   90.00
_cell.angle_beta   90.00
_cell.angle_gamma   90.00
#
_symmetry.space_group_name_H-M   'P 1'
#
loop_
_entity.id
_entity.type
_entity.pdbx_description
1 polymer ?
#
loop_
_entity_poly.entity_id
_entity_poly.type
_entity_poly.pdbx_seq_one_letter_code
_entity_poly.pdbx_strand_id
1 'polypeptide(L)'
;MGWSDFYRRRDIMNTALAYACHDEEARIPFDRIDGAEEVFGTEENLLLALHHRWLQLLTGHLRAHTGGPEDADDVPGEDSEDHDDHVDAVSRAWRAAVRRNPTLYAVVDANVERYPALRRAHRAELRMLAVISGLAEPHEPQDEAARIGGTLVALLKQRDALRASSRTTTVDRWLGPLRRLSRLASPA
;
A
#
# COMPACT_ATOMS: atom_id res chain seq x y z
N MET A 1 4.68 -19.08 21.40
CA MET A 1 5.12 -17.67 21.32
C MET A 1 4.55 -16.93 22.51
N GLY A 2 5.41 -16.38 23.39
CA GLY A 2 4.96 -15.58 24.53
C GLY A 2 4.72 -14.12 24.12
N TRP A 3 4.06 -13.35 24.98
CA TRP A 3 3.82 -11.91 24.77
C TRP A 3 5.10 -11.12 24.50
N SER A 4 6.22 -11.48 25.14
CA SER A 4 7.53 -10.86 24.92
C SER A 4 8.04 -11.02 23.49
N ASP A 5 7.83 -12.19 22.88
CA ASP A 5 8.28 -12.50 21.53
C ASP A 5 7.46 -11.75 20.48
N PHE A 6 6.15 -11.59 20.74
CA PHE A 6 5.29 -10.74 19.91
C PHE A 6 5.75 -9.28 19.91
N TYR A 7 6.05 -8.71 21.08
CA TYR A 7 6.55 -7.33 21.18
C TYR A 7 7.91 -7.18 20.50
N ARG A 8 8.84 -8.12 20.71
CA ARG A 8 10.16 -8.10 20.06
C ARG A 8 10.03 -8.12 18.53
N ARG A 9 9.19 -8.99 17.98
CA ARG A 9 8.93 -9.07 16.53
C ARG A 9 8.34 -7.77 15.99
N ARG A 10 7.40 -7.17 16.71
CA ARG A 10 6.80 -5.88 16.34
C ARG A 10 7.82 -4.75 16.34
N ASP A 11 8.66 -4.69 17.35
CA ASP A 11 9.62 -3.61 17.53
C ASP A 11 10.71 -3.67 16.43
N ILE A 12 11.21 -4.86 16.11
CA ILE A 12 12.13 -5.07 14.97
C ILE A 12 11.51 -4.61 13.64
N MET A 13 10.24 -4.97 13.37
CA MET A 13 9.54 -4.51 12.16
C MET A 13 9.40 -2.98 12.13
N ASN A 14 9.12 -2.34 13.28
CA ASN A 14 9.01 -0.89 13.34
C ASN A 14 10.37 -0.20 13.12
N THR A 15 11.45 -0.75 13.68
CA THR A 15 12.83 -0.26 13.44
C THR A 15 13.19 -0.40 11.96
N ALA A 16 12.88 -1.53 11.33
CA ALA A 16 13.10 -1.72 9.90
C ALA A 16 12.40 -0.66 9.04
N LEU A 17 11.14 -0.36 9.34
CA LEU A 17 10.38 0.71 8.66
C LEU A 17 10.96 2.10 8.94
N ALA A 18 11.46 2.36 10.15
CA ALA A 18 12.09 3.63 10.49
C ALA A 18 13.36 3.88 9.67
N TYR A 19 14.20 2.86 9.50
CA TYR A 19 15.38 2.93 8.62
C TYR A 19 14.98 3.18 7.17
N ALA A 20 14.06 2.38 6.63
CA ALA A 20 13.67 2.47 5.22
C ALA A 20 12.93 3.77 4.88
N CYS A 21 12.32 4.46 5.84
CA CYS A 21 11.67 5.76 5.63
C CYS A 21 12.64 6.84 5.12
N HIS A 22 13.94 6.69 5.39
CA HIS A 22 14.99 7.66 5.03
C HIS A 22 15.78 7.23 3.79
N ASP A 23 15.47 6.06 3.23
CA ASP A 23 16.16 5.46 2.10
C ASP A 23 15.33 5.66 0.82
N GLU A 24 15.91 6.25 -0.21
CA GLU A 24 15.20 6.54 -1.48
C GLU A 24 14.73 5.28 -2.20
N GLU A 25 15.39 4.14 -1.96
CA GLU A 25 15.05 2.84 -2.53
C GLU A 25 14.23 1.97 -1.56
N ALA A 26 13.86 2.51 -0.39
CA ALA A 26 13.15 1.81 0.67
C ALA A 26 13.81 0.48 1.08
N ARG A 27 15.15 0.41 1.03
CA ARG A 27 15.90 -0.78 1.47
C ARG A 27 15.95 -0.88 2.99
N ILE A 28 16.00 -2.13 3.48
CA ILE A 28 16.16 -2.43 4.90
C ILE A 28 17.60 -2.86 5.15
N PRO A 29 18.37 -2.17 6.01
CA PRO A 29 19.69 -2.63 6.43
C PRO A 29 19.54 -3.74 7.49
N PHE A 30 19.17 -4.95 7.06
CA PHE A 30 18.83 -6.08 7.94
C PHE A 30 19.94 -6.41 8.95
N ASP A 31 21.20 -6.32 8.52
CA ASP A 31 22.41 -6.54 9.31
C ASP A 31 22.60 -5.52 10.45
N ARG A 32 21.95 -4.37 10.37
CA ARG A 32 22.05 -3.28 11.36
C ARG A 32 20.90 -3.26 12.36
N ILE A 33 19.97 -4.22 12.29
CA ILE A 33 18.81 -4.27 13.17
C ILE A 33 19.04 -5.33 14.25
N ASP A 34 19.30 -4.86 15.46
CA ASP A 34 19.51 -5.72 16.62
C ASP A 34 18.35 -6.72 16.80
N GLY A 35 18.68 -8.01 16.93
CA GLY A 35 17.67 -9.05 17.13
C GLY A 35 17.02 -9.58 15.84
N ALA A 36 17.31 -9.01 14.67
CA ALA A 36 16.61 -9.36 13.43
C ALA A 36 16.96 -10.76 12.93
N GLU A 37 18.24 -11.13 12.98
CA GLU A 37 18.69 -12.48 12.60
C GLU A 37 18.10 -13.53 13.54
N GLU A 38 18.04 -13.29 14.85
CA GLU A 38 17.49 -14.27 15.79
C GLU A 38 15.96 -14.44 15.65
N VAL A 39 15.23 -13.36 15.32
CA VAL A 39 13.75 -13.38 15.27
C VAL A 39 13.20 -13.73 13.88
N PHE A 40 13.90 -13.36 12.81
CA PHE A 40 13.45 -13.58 11.44
C PHE A 40 14.35 -14.54 10.66
N GLY A 41 15.60 -14.75 11.09
CA GLY A 41 16.59 -15.56 10.37
C GLY A 41 17.17 -14.85 9.16
N THR A 42 16.32 -14.28 8.31
CA THR A 42 16.73 -13.65 7.05
C THR A 42 15.94 -12.38 6.76
N GLU A 43 16.52 -11.51 5.92
CA GLU A 43 15.84 -10.34 5.37
C GLU A 43 14.56 -10.72 4.61
N GLU A 44 14.57 -11.83 3.86
CA GLU A 44 13.39 -12.35 3.16
C GLU A 44 12.22 -12.61 4.13
N ASN A 45 12.49 -13.22 5.27
CA ASN A 45 11.47 -13.51 6.28
C ASN A 45 10.95 -12.24 6.98
N LEU A 46 11.80 -11.22 7.16
CA LEU A 46 11.38 -9.90 7.65
C LEU A 46 10.45 -9.22 6.64
N LEU A 47 10.82 -9.21 5.35
CA LEU A 47 10.00 -8.63 4.29
C LEU A 47 8.67 -9.38 4.11
N LEU A 48 8.66 -10.71 4.21
CA LEU A 48 7.43 -11.51 4.22
C LEU A 48 6.53 -11.16 5.42
N ALA A 49 7.11 -10.92 6.59
CA ALA A 49 6.35 -10.49 7.76
C ALA A 49 5.76 -9.08 7.58
N LEU A 50 6.51 -8.16 6.97
CA LEU A 50 6.02 -6.83 6.60
C LEU A 50 4.89 -6.91 5.55
N HIS A 51 5.04 -7.75 4.52
CA HIS A 51 3.98 -8.02 3.55
C HIS A 51 2.74 -8.61 4.21
N HIS A 52 2.91 -9.56 5.14
CA HIS A 52 1.78 -10.10 5.91
C HIS A 52 1.09 -9.00 6.72
N ARG A 53 1.85 -8.12 7.40
CA ARG A 53 1.28 -6.96 8.11
C ARG A 53 0.51 -6.03 7.15
N TRP A 54 1.06 -5.77 5.97
CA TRP A 54 0.39 -5.01 4.91
C TRP A 54 -0.94 -5.65 4.51
N LEU A 55 -0.94 -6.96 4.22
CA LEU A 55 -2.14 -7.69 3.83
C LEU A 55 -3.24 -7.66 4.90
N GLN A 56 -2.87 -7.78 6.18
CA GLN A 56 -3.83 -7.66 7.29
C GLN A 56 -4.48 -6.27 7.34
N LEU A 57 -3.68 -5.21 7.18
CA LEU A 57 -4.18 -3.83 7.16
C LEU A 57 -5.07 -3.58 5.93
N LEU A 58 -4.62 -4.00 4.75
CA LEU A 58 -5.37 -3.88 3.51
C LEU A 58 -6.72 -4.59 3.60
N THR A 59 -6.75 -5.81 4.12
CA THR A 59 -7.98 -6.59 4.32
C THR A 59 -8.93 -5.90 5.29
N GLY A 60 -8.42 -5.30 6.37
CA GLY A 60 -9.22 -4.48 7.28
C GLY A 60 -9.85 -3.26 6.58
N HIS A 61 -9.08 -2.58 5.73
CA HIS A 61 -9.60 -1.47 4.93
C HIS A 61 -10.64 -1.92 3.89
N LEU A 62 -10.44 -3.06 3.24
CA LEU A 62 -11.38 -3.62 2.27
C LEU A 62 -12.74 -3.90 2.94
N ARG A 63 -12.73 -4.66 4.04
CA ARG A 63 -13.95 -4.96 4.82
C ARG A 63 -14.72 -3.71 5.25
N ALA A 64 -14.01 -2.62 5.59
CA ALA A 64 -14.63 -1.38 6.01
C ALA A 64 -15.26 -0.55 4.86
N HIS A 65 -14.90 -0.81 3.59
CA HIS A 65 -15.39 -0.03 2.44
C HIS A 65 -16.30 -0.83 1.50
N THR A 66 -16.29 -2.16 1.57
CA THR A 66 -17.12 -3.03 0.72
C THR A 66 -18.46 -3.41 1.36
N GLY A 67 -18.82 -2.84 2.51
CA GLY A 67 -19.99 -3.24 3.29
C GLY A 67 -19.77 -4.56 4.03
N GLY A 68 -20.26 -4.64 5.27
CA GLY A 68 -20.36 -5.92 5.98
C GLY A 68 -21.62 -6.68 5.56
N PRO A 69 -21.75 -7.99 5.85
CA PRO A 69 -23.02 -8.72 5.67
C PRO A 69 -24.20 -8.10 6.46
N GLU A 70 -23.92 -7.16 7.37
CA GLU A 70 -24.88 -6.42 8.18
C GLU A 70 -25.53 -5.25 7.42
N ASP A 71 -24.98 -4.85 6.27
CA ASP A 71 -25.51 -3.79 5.40
C ASP A 71 -26.38 -4.34 4.26
N ALA A 72 -26.61 -5.66 4.23
CA ALA A 72 -27.34 -6.38 3.18
C ALA A 72 -28.88 -6.32 3.29
N ASP A 73 -29.42 -5.48 4.17
CA ASP A 73 -30.88 -5.27 4.31
C ASP A 73 -31.47 -4.37 3.20
N ASP A 74 -30.62 -3.66 2.44
CA ASP A 74 -31.02 -2.97 1.20
C ASP A 74 -30.48 -3.77 0.00
N VAL A 75 -31.22 -4.78 -0.46
CA VAL A 75 -30.93 -5.51 -1.70
C VAL A 75 -31.45 -4.69 -2.90
N PRO A 76 -30.60 -4.10 -3.75
CA PRO A 76 -31.02 -3.63 -5.06
C PRO A 76 -31.18 -4.86 -5.97
N GLY A 77 -32.22 -4.85 -6.81
CA GLY A 77 -32.50 -5.94 -7.75
C GLY A 77 -31.41 -6.13 -8.80
N GLU A 78 -31.42 -7.30 -9.44
CA GLU A 78 -30.42 -7.86 -10.39
C GLU A 78 -30.11 -7.02 -11.66
N ASP A 79 -30.52 -5.76 -11.74
CA ASP A 79 -30.35 -4.89 -12.92
C ASP A 79 -29.86 -3.47 -12.54
N SER A 80 -28.63 -3.28 -12.06
CA SER A 80 -27.99 -1.94 -11.99
C SER A 80 -26.48 -2.01 -11.71
N GLU A 81 -25.70 -1.15 -12.38
CA GLU A 81 -24.52 -0.34 -11.92
C GLU A 81 -23.52 -0.85 -10.84
N ASP A 82 -23.55 -2.10 -10.37
CA ASP A 82 -22.89 -2.56 -9.14
C ASP A 82 -21.38 -2.87 -9.31
N HIS A 83 -20.91 -3.17 -10.52
CA HIS A 83 -19.49 -3.50 -10.76
C HIS A 83 -18.58 -2.27 -10.60
N ASP A 84 -19.02 -1.11 -11.08
CA ASP A 84 -18.28 0.15 -10.93
C ASP A 84 -18.18 0.53 -9.44
N ASP A 85 -19.23 0.24 -8.65
CA ASP A 85 -19.24 0.47 -7.21
C ASP A 85 -18.24 -0.41 -6.44
N HIS A 86 -18.06 -1.69 -6.83
CA HIS A 86 -17.06 -2.57 -6.22
C HIS A 86 -15.62 -2.14 -6.56
N VAL A 87 -15.34 -1.83 -7.83
CA VAL A 87 -14.03 -1.33 -8.25
C VAL A 87 -13.69 -0.03 -7.51
N ASP A 88 -14.66 0.88 -7.38
CA ASP A 88 -14.46 2.14 -6.67
C ASP A 88 -14.32 1.95 -5.16
N ALA A 89 -15.08 1.05 -4.53
CA ALA A 89 -14.93 0.70 -3.12
C ALA A 89 -13.54 0.14 -2.80
N VAL A 90 -13.08 -0.84 -3.59
CA VAL A 90 -11.72 -1.42 -3.47
C VAL A 90 -10.66 -0.34 -3.73
N SER A 91 -10.87 0.50 -4.73
CA SER A 91 -10.00 1.64 -5.05
C SER A 91 -9.88 2.65 -3.91
N ARG A 92 -10.97 2.92 -3.17
CA ARG A 92 -10.96 3.79 -1.99
C ARG A 92 -10.25 3.12 -0.82
N ALA A 93 -10.56 1.84 -0.56
CA ALA A 93 -9.96 1.03 0.50
C ALA A 93 -8.44 0.93 0.36
N TRP A 94 -7.98 0.53 -0.83
CA TRP A 94 -6.55 0.39 -1.12
C TRP A 94 -5.82 1.72 -0.91
N ARG A 95 -6.35 2.83 -1.44
CA ARG A 95 -5.73 4.15 -1.22
C ARG A 95 -5.76 4.56 0.25
N ALA A 96 -6.82 4.24 0.99
CA ALA A 96 -6.87 4.52 2.42
C ALA A 96 -5.78 3.74 3.17
N ALA A 97 -5.59 2.46 2.84
CA ALA A 97 -4.52 1.63 3.40
C ALA A 97 -3.14 2.19 3.12
N VAL A 98 -2.86 2.54 1.85
CA VAL A 98 -1.58 3.15 1.43
C VAL A 98 -1.35 4.48 2.14
N ARG A 99 -2.33 5.40 2.12
CA ARG A 99 -2.19 6.72 2.77
C ARG A 99 -1.94 6.62 4.28
N ARG A 100 -2.53 5.61 4.94
CA ARG A 100 -2.39 5.43 6.39
C ARG A 100 -1.10 4.70 6.77
N ASN A 101 -0.48 3.98 5.84
CA ASN A 101 0.73 3.19 6.06
C ASN A 101 1.75 3.37 4.90
N PRO A 102 2.15 4.62 4.56
CA PRO A 102 2.90 4.89 3.34
C PRO A 102 4.27 4.22 3.32
N THR A 103 5.01 4.26 4.44
CA THR A 103 6.34 3.63 4.55
C THR A 103 6.28 2.11 4.43
N LEU A 104 5.29 1.49 5.08
CA LEU A 104 5.10 0.04 4.98
C LEU A 104 4.80 -0.39 3.54
N TYR A 105 3.90 0.33 2.88
CA TYR A 105 3.57 0.06 1.50
C TYR A 105 4.78 0.24 0.58
N ALA A 106 5.51 1.36 0.72
CA ALA A 106 6.69 1.65 -0.09
C ALA A 106 7.78 0.57 0.05
N VAL A 107 8.06 0.12 1.27
CA VAL A 107 9.03 -0.95 1.53
C VAL A 107 8.63 -2.27 0.89
N VAL A 108 7.36 -2.67 1.06
CA VAL A 108 6.88 -3.92 0.46
C VAL A 108 6.95 -3.82 -1.06
N ASP A 109 6.44 -2.73 -1.64
CA ASP A 109 6.35 -2.50 -3.08
C ASP A 109 7.72 -2.47 -3.76
N ALA A 110 8.69 -1.75 -3.18
CA ALA A 110 10.04 -1.63 -3.72
C ALA A 110 10.81 -2.97 -3.71
N ASN A 111 10.49 -3.86 -2.77
CA ASN A 111 11.23 -5.10 -2.57
C ASN A 111 10.56 -6.34 -3.18
N VAL A 112 9.34 -6.24 -3.76
CA VAL A 112 8.56 -7.40 -4.26
C VAL A 112 9.39 -8.34 -5.13
N GLU A 113 10.18 -7.79 -6.06
CA GLU A 113 10.90 -8.58 -7.06
C GLU A 113 12.15 -9.28 -6.51
N ARG A 114 12.64 -8.87 -5.33
CA ARG A 114 13.93 -9.32 -4.77
C ARG A 114 13.93 -10.80 -4.38
N TYR A 115 12.79 -11.31 -3.92
CA TYR A 115 12.69 -12.67 -3.39
C TYR A 115 11.53 -13.45 -4.03
N PRO A 116 11.73 -14.71 -4.46
CA PRO A 116 10.67 -15.53 -5.04
C PRO A 116 9.45 -15.72 -4.14
N ALA A 117 9.65 -15.85 -2.82
CA ALA A 117 8.54 -15.98 -1.87
C ALA A 117 7.70 -14.71 -1.79
N LEU A 118 8.34 -13.53 -1.83
CA LEU A 118 7.65 -12.25 -1.80
C LEU A 118 6.88 -11.99 -3.09
N ARG A 119 7.44 -12.33 -4.27
CA ARG A 119 6.71 -12.28 -5.54
C ARG A 119 5.44 -13.15 -5.50
N ARG A 120 5.52 -14.36 -4.94
CA ARG A 120 4.35 -15.24 -4.79
C ARG A 120 3.30 -14.64 -3.86
N ALA A 121 3.72 -14.08 -2.72
CA ALA A 121 2.83 -13.42 -1.78
C ALA A 121 2.12 -12.21 -2.41
N HIS A 122 2.87 -11.40 -3.16
CA HIS A 122 2.32 -10.24 -3.85
C HIS A 122 1.34 -10.63 -4.97
N ARG A 123 1.64 -11.68 -5.76
CA ARG A 123 0.69 -12.21 -6.75
C ARG A 123 -0.63 -12.66 -6.12
N ALA A 124 -0.57 -13.26 -4.92
CA ALA A 124 -1.76 -13.63 -4.18
C ALA A 124 -2.57 -12.40 -3.70
N GLU A 125 -1.90 -11.34 -3.25
CA GLU A 125 -2.53 -10.05 -2.96
C GLU A 125 -3.23 -9.46 -4.18
N LEU A 126 -2.57 -9.41 -5.34
CA LEU A 126 -3.13 -8.87 -6.58
C LEU A 126 -4.37 -9.66 -7.03
N ARG A 127 -4.30 -11.00 -6.99
CA ARG A 127 -5.45 -11.86 -7.28
C ARG A 127 -6.63 -11.58 -6.34
N MET A 128 -6.36 -11.42 -5.05
CA MET A 128 -7.40 -11.08 -4.06
C MET A 128 -8.07 -9.75 -4.40
N LEU A 129 -7.29 -8.73 -4.78
CA LEU A 129 -7.84 -7.43 -5.18
C LEU A 129 -8.72 -7.54 -6.43
N ALA A 130 -8.29 -8.29 -7.45
CA ALA A 130 -9.08 -8.51 -8.65
C ALA A 130 -10.44 -9.15 -8.34
N VAL A 131 -10.44 -10.21 -7.53
CA VAL A 131 -11.66 -10.93 -7.14
C VAL A 131 -12.60 -10.05 -6.32
N ILE A 132 -12.09 -9.35 -5.29
CA ILE A 132 -12.93 -8.49 -4.44
C ILE A 132 -13.50 -7.30 -5.24
N SER A 133 -12.78 -6.83 -6.25
CA SER A 133 -13.27 -5.76 -7.13
C SER A 133 -14.29 -6.21 -8.19
N GLY A 134 -14.57 -7.51 -8.29
CA GLY A 134 -15.42 -8.07 -9.34
C GLY A 134 -14.78 -8.08 -10.74
N LEU A 135 -13.49 -7.73 -10.86
CA LEU A 135 -12.76 -7.72 -12.14
C LEU A 135 -12.26 -9.10 -12.57
N ALA A 136 -12.28 -10.08 -11.66
CA ALA A 136 -11.90 -11.45 -11.93
C ALA A 136 -12.81 -12.39 -11.15
N GLU A 137 -13.14 -13.54 -11.74
CA GLU A 137 -13.96 -14.54 -11.08
C GLU A 137 -13.12 -15.40 -10.12
N PRO A 138 -13.68 -15.92 -9.00
CA PRO A 138 -12.91 -16.72 -8.04
C PRO A 138 -12.22 -17.96 -8.62
N HIS A 139 -12.75 -18.50 -9.72
CA HIS A 139 -12.26 -19.69 -10.40
C HIS A 139 -11.43 -19.40 -11.65
N GLU A 140 -11.22 -18.12 -11.96
CA GLU A 140 -10.36 -17.69 -13.05
C GLU A 140 -8.91 -18.15 -12.79
N PRO A 141 -8.11 -18.45 -13.84
CA PRO A 141 -6.73 -18.86 -13.67
C PRO A 141 -5.94 -17.88 -12.81
N GLN A 142 -5.19 -18.39 -11.83
CA GLN A 142 -4.55 -17.55 -10.81
C GLN A 142 -3.61 -16.49 -11.40
N ASP A 143 -2.93 -16.82 -12.51
CA ASP A 143 -2.03 -15.91 -13.19
C ASP A 143 -2.77 -14.78 -13.91
N GLU A 144 -3.97 -15.05 -14.39
CA GLU A 144 -4.83 -14.07 -15.05
C GLU A 144 -5.42 -13.09 -14.06
N ALA A 145 -6.04 -13.60 -12.98
CA ALA A 145 -6.54 -12.76 -11.90
C ALA A 145 -5.42 -11.91 -11.26
N ALA A 146 -4.20 -12.45 -11.12
CA ALA A 146 -3.06 -11.66 -10.65
C ALA A 146 -2.64 -10.55 -11.63
N ARG A 147 -2.70 -10.79 -12.96
CA ARG A 147 -2.45 -9.75 -13.98
C ARG A 147 -3.51 -8.64 -13.94
N ILE A 148 -4.78 -9.01 -13.81
CA ILE A 148 -5.90 -8.07 -13.71
C ILE A 148 -5.72 -7.18 -12.48
N GLY A 149 -5.45 -7.79 -11.31
CA GLY A 149 -5.19 -7.04 -10.07
C GLY A 149 -3.95 -6.16 -10.15
N GLY A 150 -2.89 -6.63 -10.81
CA GLY A 150 -1.69 -5.82 -11.09
C GLY A 150 -2.00 -4.59 -11.94
N THR A 151 -2.86 -4.75 -12.96
CA THR A 151 -3.30 -3.66 -13.82
C THR A 151 -4.12 -2.63 -13.03
N LEU A 152 -5.05 -3.09 -12.19
CA LEU A 152 -5.80 -2.23 -11.27
C LEU A 152 -4.84 -1.40 -10.42
N VAL A 153 -3.93 -2.04 -9.67
CA VAL A 153 -2.98 -1.34 -8.78
C VAL A 153 -2.09 -0.34 -9.54
N ALA A 154 -1.60 -0.71 -10.73
CA ALA A 154 -0.79 0.18 -11.56
C ALA A 154 -1.55 1.46 -11.96
N LEU A 155 -2.83 1.34 -12.35
CA LEU A 155 -3.69 2.48 -12.68
C LEU A 155 -3.96 3.34 -11.44
N LEU A 156 -4.15 2.74 -10.26
CA LEU A 156 -4.34 3.48 -9.02
C LEU A 156 -3.10 4.33 -8.68
N LYS A 157 -1.90 3.74 -8.78
CA LYS A 157 -0.63 4.43 -8.57
C LYS A 157 -0.42 5.58 -9.56
N GLN A 158 -0.65 5.33 -10.85
CA GLN A 158 -0.49 6.35 -11.89
C GLN A 158 -1.42 7.54 -11.64
N ARG A 159 -2.68 7.29 -11.29
CA ARG A 159 -3.67 8.34 -10.99
C ARG A 159 -3.26 9.18 -9.77
N ASP A 160 -2.70 8.54 -8.75
CA ASP A 160 -2.26 9.23 -7.53
C ASP A 160 -0.99 10.06 -7.78
N ALA A 161 -0.05 9.57 -8.59
CA ALA A 161 1.14 10.31 -9.00
C ALA A 161 0.79 11.58 -9.81
N LEU A 162 -0.15 11.47 -10.77
CA LEU A 162 -0.66 12.62 -11.53
C LEU A 162 -1.33 13.67 -10.63
N ARG A 163 -2.11 13.23 -9.64
CA ARG A 163 -2.74 14.12 -8.65
C ARG A 163 -1.71 14.83 -7.77
N ALA A 164 -0.63 14.15 -7.38
CA ALA A 164 0.45 14.75 -6.60
C ALA A 164 1.19 15.85 -7.39
N SER A 165 1.52 15.59 -8.67
CA SER A 165 2.19 16.56 -9.55
C SER A 165 1.37 17.83 -9.79
N SER A 166 0.05 17.69 -9.99
CA SER A 166 -0.88 18.81 -10.17
C SER A 166 -0.94 19.74 -8.94
N ARG A 167 -0.92 19.17 -7.73
CA ARG A 167 -0.93 19.93 -6.47
C ARG A 167 0.34 20.75 -6.29
N THR A 168 1.51 20.18 -6.57
CA THR A 168 2.80 20.90 -6.49
C THR A 168 2.84 22.06 -7.47
N THR A 169 2.38 21.84 -8.70
CA THR A 169 2.31 22.88 -9.75
C THR A 169 1.37 24.02 -9.38
N THR A 170 0.25 23.70 -8.71
CA THR A 170 -0.69 24.71 -8.25
C THR A 170 -0.07 25.55 -7.13
N VAL A 171 0.47 24.95 -6.07
CA VAL A 171 1.04 25.71 -4.94
C VAL A 171 2.22 26.59 -5.39
N ASP A 172 3.09 26.10 -6.28
CA ASP A 172 4.22 26.87 -6.79
C ASP A 172 3.76 28.07 -7.65
N ARG A 173 2.65 27.91 -8.39
CA ARG A 173 2.01 29.00 -9.16
C ARG A 173 1.41 30.10 -8.27
N TRP A 174 0.96 29.78 -7.06
CA TRP A 174 0.41 30.76 -6.11
C TRP A 174 1.49 31.45 -5.24
N LEU A 175 2.63 30.79 -4.98
CA LEU A 175 3.73 31.34 -4.16
C LEU A 175 4.82 32.07 -4.98
N GLY A 176 4.85 31.90 -6.31
CA GLY A 176 5.77 32.59 -7.22
C GLY A 176 5.81 34.13 -7.11
N PRO A 177 4.68 34.84 -6.88
CA PRO A 177 4.69 36.30 -6.76
C PRO A 177 5.28 36.82 -5.43
N LEU A 178 5.19 36.06 -4.33
CA LEU A 178 5.62 36.52 -3.00
C LEU A 178 7.14 36.40 -2.77
N ARG A 179 7.83 35.54 -3.53
CA ARG A 179 9.29 35.42 -3.50
C ARG A 179 10.04 36.52 -4.26
N ARG A 180 9.36 37.33 -5.07
CA ARG A 180 9.97 38.48 -5.77
C ARG A 180 9.94 39.79 -4.97
N LEU A 181 9.12 39.90 -3.91
CA LEU A 181 8.97 41.13 -3.14
C LEU A 181 9.93 41.24 -1.94
N SER A 182 10.62 40.16 -1.55
CA SER A 182 11.61 40.20 -0.46
C SER A 182 13.05 40.53 -0.88
N ARG A 183 13.30 40.81 -2.18
CA ARG A 183 14.63 41.23 -2.69
C ARG A 183 14.76 42.73 -2.97
N LEU A 184 13.76 43.55 -2.67
CA LEU A 184 13.79 45.00 -2.95
C LEU A 184 13.73 45.90 -1.70
N ALA A 185 13.75 45.34 -0.49
CA ALA A 185 13.82 46.12 0.74
C ALA A 185 15.22 46.02 1.37
N SER A 186 16.19 46.70 0.75
CA SER A 186 17.44 47.07 1.41
C SER A 186 17.88 48.43 0.86
N PRO A 187 17.61 49.54 1.58
CA PRO A 187 18.35 50.76 1.40
C PRO A 187 19.48 50.87 2.43
N ALA A 188 20.55 51.51 1.96
CA ALA A 188 21.80 51.86 2.62
C ALA A 188 21.63 52.68 3.90
#